data_AF-A0A2D5QEU9-F1
#
_entry.id   AF-A0A2D5QEU9-F1
#
_cell.length_a   1.000
_cell.length_b   1.000
_cell.length_c   1.000
_cell.angle_alpha   90.00
_cell.angle_beta   90.00
_cell.angle_gamma   90.00
#
_symmetry.space_group_name_H-M   'P 1'
#
loop_
_entity.id
_entity.type
_entity.pdbx_description
1 polymer ?
#
loop_
_entity_poly.entity_id
_entity_poly.type
_entity_poly.pdbx_seq_one_letter_code
_entity_poly.pdbx_strand_id
1 'polypeptide(L)'
;MNSIIFLTILLAIYYYIYQGFYDRFEEKYHYYFYGFIVIYIILLYIYHFEYAFFYRILKNVYDVNNTPLYSFNSMNSNAELFQSQYPYSSGTGNPYAGFNIKETLLNKQNGRCYACSNFIMKGDLQYCKLKYKNDLRNGGQNSIENIGLVCNGCFKFS
;
A
#
# COMPACT_ATOMS: atom_id res chain seq x y z
N MET A 1 4.89 26.09 -21.52
CA MET A 1 4.99 27.55 -21.67
C MET A 1 4.97 28.28 -20.33
N ASN A 2 3.95 28.11 -19.48
CA ASN A 2 3.85 28.83 -18.20
C ASN A 2 5.05 28.62 -17.27
N SER A 3 5.61 27.40 -17.21
CA SER A 3 6.77 27.07 -16.38
C SER A 3 8.08 27.75 -16.82
N ILE A 4 8.24 27.98 -18.12
CA ILE A 4 9.42 28.67 -18.67
C ILE A 4 9.32 30.18 -18.39
N ILE A 5 8.12 30.75 -18.55
CA ILE A 5 7.84 32.15 -18.21
C ILE A 5 8.11 32.40 -16.72
N PHE A 6 7.72 31.47 -15.85
CA PHE A 6 8.02 31.53 -14.42
C PHE A 6 9.53 31.56 -14.13
N LEU A 7 10.32 30.71 -14.80
CA LEU A 7 11.79 30.71 -14.67
C LEU A 7 12.39 32.05 -15.11
N THR A 8 11.92 32.62 -16.22
CA THR A 8 12.37 33.94 -16.70
C THR A 8 12.07 35.06 -15.71
N ILE A 9 10.89 35.05 -15.09
CA ILE A 9 10.52 36.01 -14.04
C ILE A 9 11.43 35.87 -12.82
N LEU A 10 11.70 34.64 -12.39
CA LEU A 10 12.55 34.35 -11.23
C LEU A 10 13.99 34.84 -11.44
N LEU A 11 14.54 34.63 -12.64
CA LEU A 11 15.85 35.16 -13.04
C LEU A 11 15.87 36.70 -13.09
N ALA A 12 14.79 37.32 -13.58
CA ALA A 12 14.69 38.78 -13.63
C ALA A 12 14.63 39.42 -12.23
N ILE A 13 13.86 38.82 -11.31
CA ILE A 13 13.81 39.25 -9.90
C ILE A 13 15.18 39.12 -9.25
N TYR A 14 15.85 38.00 -9.47
CA TYR A 14 17.20 37.77 -8.94
C TYR A 14 18.21 38.80 -9.46
N TYR A 15 18.20 39.05 -10.77
CA TYR A 15 19.06 40.05 -11.39
C TYR A 15 18.81 41.46 -10.86
N TYR A 16 17.54 41.82 -10.64
CA TYR A 16 17.16 43.11 -10.06
C TYR A 16 17.68 43.28 -8.63
N ILE A 17 17.54 42.24 -7.80
CA ILE A 17 18.06 42.24 -6.42
C ILE A 17 19.59 42.32 -6.40
N TYR A 18 20.25 41.57 -7.28
CA TYR A 18 21.71 41.56 -7.40
C TYR A 18 22.28 42.93 -7.77
N GLN A 19 21.66 43.63 -8.72
CA GLN A 19 22.07 45.00 -9.07
C GLN A 19 21.85 46.00 -7.92
N GLY A 20 20.75 45.87 -7.17
CA GLY A 20 20.42 46.80 -6.08
C GLY A 20 21.19 46.58 -4.78
N PHE A 21 21.67 45.37 -4.51
CA PHE A 21 22.27 44.98 -3.23
C PHE A 21 23.58 44.19 -3.39
N TYR A 22 24.32 44.44 -4.48
CA TYR A 22 25.54 43.72 -4.86
C TYR A 22 26.51 43.51 -3.68
N ASP A 23 26.82 44.57 -2.93
CA ASP A 23 27.76 44.54 -1.79
C ASP A 23 27.30 43.69 -0.59
N ARG A 24 26.03 43.30 -0.52
CA ARG A 24 25.48 42.50 0.60
C ARG A 24 25.34 41.00 0.28
N PHE A 25 25.60 40.58 -0.96
CA PHE A 25 25.46 39.18 -1.35
C PHE A 25 26.78 38.43 -1.21
N GLU A 26 26.87 37.55 -0.21
CA GLU A 26 27.95 36.57 -0.13
C GLU A 26 27.88 35.57 -1.30
N GLU A 27 29.04 35.15 -1.81
CA GLU A 27 29.13 34.24 -2.97
C GLU A 27 28.38 32.92 -2.78
N LYS A 28 28.23 32.45 -1.54
CA LYS A 28 27.51 31.22 -1.19
C LYS A 28 26.07 31.22 -1.71
N TYR A 29 25.42 32.38 -1.71
CA TYR A 29 24.04 32.51 -2.19
C TYR A 29 23.92 32.36 -3.71
N HIS A 30 24.97 32.70 -4.47
CA HIS A 30 25.01 32.42 -5.91
C HIS A 30 25.06 30.91 -6.16
N TYR A 31 25.89 30.17 -5.43
CA TYR A 31 25.97 28.72 -5.56
C TYR A 31 24.64 28.01 -5.24
N TYR A 32 23.97 28.41 -4.15
CA TYR A 32 22.64 27.86 -3.83
C TYR A 32 21.60 28.20 -4.90
N PHE A 33 21.65 29.42 -5.45
CA PHE A 33 20.73 29.84 -6.51
C PHE A 33 20.95 29.09 -7.82
N TYR A 34 22.21 28.93 -8.25
CA TYR A 34 22.53 28.13 -9.44
C TYR A 34 22.18 26.66 -9.24
N GLY A 35 22.43 26.09 -8.06
CA GLY A 35 22.00 24.73 -7.72
C GLY A 35 20.47 24.57 -7.84
N PHE A 36 19.71 25.54 -7.33
CA PHE A 36 18.25 25.56 -7.46
C PHE A 36 17.81 25.62 -8.94
N ILE A 37 18.43 26.47 -9.76
CA ILE A 37 18.11 26.55 -11.20
C ILE A 37 18.37 25.22 -11.90
N VAL A 38 19.51 24.59 -11.65
CA VAL A 38 19.87 23.30 -12.27
C VAL A 38 18.84 22.23 -11.91
N ILE A 39 18.47 22.12 -10.63
CA ILE A 39 17.44 21.17 -10.18
C ILE A 39 16.09 21.47 -10.84
N TYR A 40 15.71 22.75 -10.91
CA TYR A 40 14.46 23.17 -11.54
C TYR A 40 14.41 22.81 -13.02
N ILE A 41 15.50 23.02 -13.76
CA ILE A 41 15.60 22.64 -15.18
C ILE A 41 15.48 21.12 -15.35
N ILE A 42 16.12 20.32 -14.49
CA ILE A 42 16.02 18.86 -14.51
C ILE A 42 14.57 18.42 -14.29
N LEU A 43 13.87 18.99 -13.30
CA LEU A 43 12.45 18.70 -13.06
C LEU A 43 11.58 19.08 -14.26
N LEU A 44 11.86 20.23 -14.88
CA LEU A 44 11.15 20.68 -16.08
C LEU A 44 11.35 19.73 -17.25
N TYR A 45 12.58 19.24 -17.45
CA TYR A 45 12.92 18.25 -18.46
C TYR A 45 12.12 16.96 -18.26
N ILE A 46 12.15 16.39 -17.05
CA ILE A 46 11.41 15.17 -16.71
C ILE A 46 9.91 15.38 -16.93
N TYR A 47 9.36 16.51 -16.48
CA TYR A 47 7.94 16.80 -16.61
C TYR A 47 7.48 16.94 -18.07
N HIS A 48 8.30 17.55 -18.93
CA HIS A 48 7.91 17.86 -20.30
C HIS A 48 8.21 16.74 -21.29
N PHE A 49 9.40 16.12 -21.21
CA PHE A 49 9.82 15.08 -22.14
C PHE A 49 9.41 13.68 -21.67
N GLU A 50 9.35 13.45 -20.36
CA GLU A 50 9.09 12.14 -19.75
C GLU A 50 7.78 12.13 -18.94
N TYR A 51 6.76 12.85 -19.42
CA TYR A 51 5.48 12.98 -18.72
C TYR A 51 4.86 11.62 -18.37
N ALA A 52 4.89 10.67 -19.29
CA ALA A 52 4.35 9.33 -19.10
C ALA A 52 5.07 8.57 -17.96
N PHE A 53 6.37 8.76 -17.83
CA PHE A 53 7.18 8.15 -16.77
C PHE A 53 6.86 8.79 -15.42
N PHE A 54 6.86 10.13 -15.34
CA PHE A 54 6.55 10.85 -14.10
C PHE A 54 5.14 10.55 -13.60
N TYR A 55 4.16 10.51 -14.50
CA TYR A 55 2.79 10.10 -14.19
C TYR A 55 2.73 8.70 -13.60
N ARG A 56 3.45 7.73 -14.19
CA ARG A 56 3.50 6.34 -13.66
C ARG A 56 4.10 6.30 -12.26
N ILE A 57 5.18 7.05 -12.00
CA ILE A 57 5.78 7.11 -10.66
C ILE A 57 4.79 7.66 -9.65
N LEU A 58 4.21 8.84 -9.92
CA LEU A 58 3.27 9.47 -8.99
C LEU A 58 2.03 8.60 -8.77
N LYS A 59 1.52 7.98 -9.84
CA LYS A 59 0.39 7.05 -9.75
C LYS A 59 0.76 5.85 -8.88
N ASN A 60 1.92 5.24 -9.06
CA ASN A 60 2.36 4.12 -8.23
C ASN A 60 2.48 4.52 -6.75
N VAL A 61 3.02 5.70 -6.44
CA VAL A 61 3.10 6.20 -5.05
C VAL A 61 1.70 6.40 -4.47
N TYR A 62 0.81 7.02 -5.23
CA TYR A 62 -0.57 7.24 -4.82
C TYR A 62 -1.31 5.92 -4.62
N ASP A 63 -1.20 5.00 -5.57
CA ASP A 63 -1.85 3.69 -5.53
C ASP A 63 -1.34 2.93 -4.31
N VAL A 64 -0.02 2.84 -4.11
CA VAL A 64 0.59 2.17 -2.94
C VAL A 64 0.11 2.75 -1.62
N ASN A 65 0.01 4.07 -1.51
CA ASN A 65 -0.44 4.73 -0.28
C ASN A 65 -1.93 4.49 0.01
N ASN A 66 -2.76 4.34 -1.03
CA ASN A 66 -4.20 4.14 -0.89
C ASN A 66 -4.62 2.67 -0.88
N THR A 67 -3.78 1.77 -1.39
CA THR A 67 -3.99 0.33 -1.26
C THR A 67 -3.59 -0.13 0.13
N PRO A 68 -4.50 -0.74 0.90
CA PRO A 68 -4.14 -1.29 2.20
C PRO A 68 -3.13 -2.44 2.03
N LEU A 69 -2.15 -2.57 2.93
CA LEU A 69 -1.06 -3.57 2.83
C LEU A 69 -1.51 -5.01 2.52
N TYR A 70 -2.73 -5.38 2.93
CA TYR A 70 -3.29 -6.71 2.68
C TYR A 70 -3.80 -6.95 1.25
N SER A 71 -3.85 -5.95 0.37
CA SER A 71 -4.28 -6.12 -1.03
C SER A 71 -3.15 -6.51 -1.99
N PHE A 72 -1.88 -6.36 -1.59
CA PHE A 72 -0.74 -6.62 -2.47
C PHE A 72 -0.47 -8.11 -2.75
N ASN A 73 -0.97 -9.00 -1.89
CA ASN A 73 -0.81 -10.46 -2.02
C ASN A 73 -2.13 -11.22 -1.84
N SER A 74 -3.27 -10.60 -2.19
CA SER A 74 -4.57 -11.25 -2.12
C SER A 74 -4.82 -12.18 -3.32
N MET A 75 -3.85 -13.05 -3.65
CA MET A 75 -4.16 -14.20 -4.50
C MET A 75 -5.18 -15.05 -3.72
N ASN A 76 -6.44 -14.93 -4.11
CA ASN A 76 -7.61 -15.76 -3.74
C ASN A 76 -8.04 -15.83 -2.26
N SER A 77 -7.13 -15.86 -1.28
CA SER A 77 -7.42 -15.72 0.16
C SER A 77 -6.12 -15.61 0.97
N ASN A 78 -6.05 -14.74 1.99
CA ASN A 78 -4.92 -14.71 2.94
C ASN A 78 -4.67 -16.06 3.63
N ALA A 79 -5.69 -16.92 3.70
CA ALA A 79 -5.57 -18.29 4.20
C ALA A 79 -4.70 -19.17 3.29
N GLU A 80 -4.83 -19.02 1.97
CA GLU A 80 -4.09 -19.81 0.98
C GLU A 80 -2.62 -19.35 0.92
N LEU A 81 -2.38 -18.04 1.02
CA LEU A 81 -1.02 -17.51 1.16
C LEU A 81 -0.34 -18.05 2.43
N PHE A 82 -1.01 -17.99 3.58
CA PHE A 82 -0.47 -18.54 4.82
C PHE A 82 -0.15 -20.04 4.68
N GLN A 83 -1.05 -20.82 4.08
CA GLN A 83 -0.84 -22.25 3.87
C GLN A 83 0.31 -22.53 2.89
N SER A 84 0.50 -21.70 1.86
CA SER A 84 1.63 -21.80 0.92
C SER A 84 2.98 -21.46 1.56
N GLN A 85 3.00 -20.55 2.55
CA GLN A 85 4.19 -20.17 3.31
C GLN A 85 4.60 -21.23 4.35
N TYR A 86 3.64 -22.05 4.80
CA TYR A 86 3.85 -23.11 5.80
C TYR A 86 3.39 -24.47 5.28
N PRO A 87 4.01 -24.99 4.20
CA PRO A 87 3.63 -26.28 3.64
C PRO A 87 3.83 -27.40 4.65
N TYR A 88 3.11 -28.50 4.46
CA TYR A 88 3.23 -29.74 5.22
C TYR A 88 4.59 -30.41 4.92
N SER A 89 5.69 -29.81 5.38
CA SER A 89 7.02 -30.42 5.31
C SER A 89 7.41 -30.82 6.72
N SER A 90 7.41 -32.13 6.96
CA SER A 90 7.58 -32.81 8.25
C SER A 90 9.02 -32.78 8.80
N GLY A 91 9.79 -31.72 8.53
CA GLY A 91 11.21 -31.64 8.91
C GLY A 91 11.68 -30.29 9.46
N THR A 92 10.89 -29.23 9.32
CA THR A 92 11.22 -27.93 9.91
C THR A 92 10.56 -27.85 11.29
N GLY A 93 11.30 -27.51 12.35
CA GLY A 93 10.75 -27.25 13.69
C GLY A 93 9.82 -26.03 13.78
N ASN A 94 9.09 -25.74 12.71
CA ASN A 94 8.10 -24.70 12.61
C ASN A 94 6.77 -25.21 13.17
N PRO A 95 6.24 -24.63 14.25
CA PRO A 95 5.00 -25.07 14.90
C PRO A 95 3.74 -24.89 14.04
N TYR A 96 3.85 -24.22 12.88
CA TYR A 96 2.75 -23.95 11.96
C TYR A 96 2.80 -24.80 10.67
N ALA A 97 3.75 -25.74 10.55
CA ALA A 97 3.83 -26.63 9.38
C ALA A 97 2.53 -27.46 9.23
N GLY A 98 1.87 -27.33 8.08
CA GLY A 98 0.58 -28.00 7.84
C GLY A 98 -0.63 -27.36 8.52
N PHE A 99 -0.50 -26.16 9.10
CA PHE A 99 -1.61 -25.49 9.78
C PHE A 99 -2.68 -25.03 8.80
N ASN A 100 -3.85 -25.67 8.86
CA ASN A 100 -5.04 -25.24 8.13
C ASN A 100 -5.92 -24.34 9.02
N ILE A 101 -5.82 -23.04 8.79
CA ILE A 101 -6.59 -22.03 9.56
C ILE A 101 -8.10 -22.20 9.40
N LYS A 102 -8.59 -22.58 8.19
CA LYS A 102 -10.03 -22.74 7.94
C LYS A 102 -10.58 -23.93 8.74
N GLU A 103 -9.86 -25.05 8.77
CA GLU A 103 -10.27 -26.24 9.52
C GLU A 103 -10.23 -26.00 11.04
N THR A 104 -9.18 -25.31 11.52
CA THR A 104 -9.05 -24.95 12.94
C THR A 104 -10.19 -24.05 13.39
N LEU A 105 -10.53 -23.03 12.58
CA LEU A 105 -11.65 -22.13 12.87
C LEU A 105 -12.99 -22.86 12.77
N LEU A 106 -13.17 -23.77 11.80
CA LEU A 106 -14.37 -24.59 11.70
C LEU A 106 -14.60 -25.41 12.98
N ASN A 107 -13.54 -26.05 13.50
CA ASN A 107 -13.61 -26.82 14.74
C ASN A 107 -13.93 -25.92 15.95
N LYS A 108 -13.29 -24.75 16.06
CA LYS A 108 -13.58 -23.77 17.12
C LYS A 108 -15.02 -23.23 17.06
N GLN A 109 -15.60 -23.18 15.86
CA GLN A 109 -16.98 -22.73 15.62
C GLN A 109 -18.00 -23.88 15.65
N ASN A 110 -17.63 -25.06 16.15
CA ASN A 110 -18.50 -26.24 16.20
C ASN A 110 -19.09 -26.63 14.83
N GLY A 111 -18.33 -26.47 13.76
CA GLY A 111 -18.76 -26.79 12.40
C GLY A 111 -19.73 -25.80 11.78
N ARG A 112 -19.85 -24.58 12.32
CA ARG A 112 -20.86 -23.59 11.89
C ARG A 112 -20.23 -22.30 11.36
N CYS A 113 -20.96 -21.64 10.47
CA CYS A 113 -20.66 -20.29 10.01
C CYS A 113 -20.78 -19.30 11.17
N TYR A 114 -19.79 -18.41 11.30
CA TYR A 114 -19.79 -17.40 12.37
C TYR A 114 -20.96 -16.40 12.25
N ALA A 115 -21.39 -16.05 11.03
CA ALA A 115 -22.38 -15.00 10.80
C ALA A 115 -23.84 -15.50 10.85
N CYS A 116 -24.12 -16.70 10.35
CA CYS A 116 -25.49 -17.23 10.25
C CYS A 116 -25.73 -18.52 11.03
N SER A 117 -24.72 -19.06 11.71
CA SER A 117 -24.80 -20.30 12.50
C SER A 117 -25.19 -21.58 11.73
N ASN A 118 -25.28 -21.50 10.39
CA ASN A 118 -25.50 -22.67 9.53
C ASN A 118 -24.30 -23.61 9.55
N PHE A 119 -24.56 -24.90 9.41
CA PHE A 119 -23.50 -25.91 9.31
C PHE A 119 -22.69 -25.74 8.03
N ILE A 120 -21.37 -25.90 8.16
CA ILE A 120 -20.43 -25.93 7.05
C ILE A 120 -19.93 -27.38 6.94
N MET A 121 -20.22 -28.02 5.82
CA MET A 121 -19.72 -29.36 5.51
C MET A 121 -18.23 -29.30 5.20
N LYS A 122 -17.47 -30.36 5.51
CA LYS A 122 -16.02 -30.41 5.23
C LYS A 122 -15.70 -30.19 3.74
N GLY A 123 -16.55 -30.68 2.83
CA GLY A 123 -16.39 -30.46 1.38
C GLY A 123 -16.61 -29.01 0.92
N ASP A 124 -17.34 -28.21 1.71
CA ASP A 124 -17.65 -26.82 1.41
C ASP A 124 -16.64 -25.83 2.01
N LEU A 125 -15.67 -26.34 2.80
CA LEU A 125 -14.68 -25.53 3.50
C LEU A 125 -13.83 -24.67 2.54
N GLN A 126 -13.57 -25.19 1.34
CA GLN A 126 -12.85 -24.47 0.28
C GLN A 126 -13.57 -23.20 -0.16
N TYR A 127 -14.90 -23.22 -0.22
CA TYR A 127 -15.73 -22.08 -0.64
C TYR A 127 -16.04 -21.11 0.50
N CYS A 128 -15.70 -21.47 1.73
CA CYS A 128 -15.81 -20.61 2.88
C CYS A 128 -14.66 -19.60 2.91
N LYS A 129 -14.96 -18.40 3.41
CA LYS A 129 -14.03 -17.27 3.47
C LYS A 129 -13.78 -16.88 4.91
N LEU A 130 -12.64 -16.24 5.15
CA LEU A 130 -12.31 -15.66 6.45
C LEU A 130 -12.79 -14.22 6.51
N LYS A 131 -13.36 -13.83 7.64
CA LYS A 131 -13.79 -12.46 7.90
C LYS A 131 -13.38 -12.05 9.31
N TYR A 132 -12.99 -10.79 9.50
CA TYR A 132 -12.82 -10.23 10.83
C TYR A 132 -14.18 -10.12 11.55
N LYS A 133 -14.23 -10.49 12.83
CA LYS A 133 -15.42 -10.34 13.67
C LYS A 133 -15.66 -8.85 13.93
N ASN A 134 -14.60 -8.16 14.37
CA ASN A 134 -14.52 -6.71 14.44
C ASN A 134 -13.54 -6.20 13.38
N ASP A 135 -13.98 -5.29 12.53
CA ASP A 135 -13.13 -4.71 11.49
C ASP A 135 -11.90 -4.03 12.08
N LEU A 136 -10.76 -4.17 11.38
CA LEU A 136 -9.49 -3.55 11.77
C LEU A 136 -9.61 -2.02 11.90
N ARG A 137 -10.48 -1.39 11.10
CA ARG A 137 -10.76 0.05 11.14
C ARG A 137 -11.53 0.50 12.38
N ASN A 138 -12.26 -0.43 12.99
CA ASN A 138 -13.10 -0.19 14.17
C ASN A 138 -12.42 -0.69 15.46
N GLY A 139 -11.08 -0.77 15.47
CA GLY A 139 -10.31 -1.24 16.63
C GLY A 139 -10.17 -2.77 16.73
N GLY A 140 -10.56 -3.51 15.69
CA GLY A 140 -10.33 -4.95 15.62
C GLY A 140 -8.83 -5.29 15.57
N GLN A 141 -8.42 -6.34 16.28
CA GLN A 141 -7.04 -6.83 16.25
C GLN A 141 -6.83 -7.86 15.14
N ASN A 142 -5.64 -7.94 14.55
CA ASN A 142 -5.29 -8.98 13.59
C ASN A 142 -4.86 -10.28 14.31
N SER A 143 -5.78 -10.90 15.04
CA SER A 143 -5.56 -12.15 15.78
C SER A 143 -6.52 -13.23 15.31
N ILE A 144 -6.14 -14.50 15.48
CA ILE A 144 -7.00 -15.66 15.13
C ILE A 144 -8.34 -15.61 15.88
N GLU A 145 -8.36 -15.00 17.07
CA GLU A 145 -9.57 -14.83 17.88
C GLU A 145 -10.57 -13.85 17.27
N ASN A 146 -10.06 -12.82 16.58
CA ASN A 146 -10.87 -11.83 15.85
C ASN A 146 -11.16 -12.25 14.41
N ILE A 147 -10.81 -13.48 14.00
CA ILE A 147 -11.13 -14.03 12.68
C ILE A 147 -12.21 -15.10 12.84
N GLY A 148 -13.20 -15.07 11.96
CA GLY A 148 -14.26 -16.08 11.86
C GLY A 148 -14.34 -16.65 10.45
N LEU A 149 -14.70 -17.92 10.36
CA LEU A 149 -15.04 -18.60 9.10
C LEU A 149 -16.50 -18.31 8.76
N VAL A 150 -16.74 -17.78 7.57
CA VAL A 150 -18.08 -17.46 7.05
C VAL A 150 -18.37 -18.18 5.73
N CYS A 151 -19.62 -18.57 5.53
CA CYS A 151 -20.08 -19.15 4.27
C CYS A 151 -20.09 -18.09 3.15
N ASN A 152 -20.04 -18.53 1.90
CA ASN A 152 -19.97 -17.65 0.73
C ASN A 152 -21.16 -16.69 0.62
N GLY A 153 -22.34 -17.09 1.11
CA GLY A 153 -23.51 -16.22 1.20
C GLY A 153 -23.27 -15.03 2.12
N CYS A 154 -22.90 -15.29 3.38
CA CYS A 154 -22.67 -14.25 4.38
C CYS A 154 -21.49 -13.32 4.07
N PHE A 155 -20.53 -13.77 3.26
CA PHE A 155 -19.40 -12.93 2.86
C PHE A 155 -19.79 -11.81 1.89
N LYS A 156 -20.84 -12.00 1.08
CA LYS A 156 -21.26 -11.02 0.05
C LYS A 156 -22.20 -9.93 0.58
N PHE A 157 -22.83 -10.14 1.74
CA PHE A 157 -23.88 -9.26 2.28
C PHE A 157 -23.40 -8.43 3.48
N SER A 158 -22.13 -8.06 3.54
CA SER A 158 -21.58 -7.30 4.66
C SER A 158 -20.61 -6.22 4.25
#